data_AF-A0A8J9SB17-F1
#
_entry.id   AF-A0A8J9SB17-F1
#
_cell.length_a   1.000
_cell.length_b   1.000
_cell.length_c   1.000
_cell.angle_alpha   90.00
_cell.angle_beta   90.00
_cell.angle_gamma   90.00
#
_symmetry.space_group_name_H-M   'P 1'
#
loop_
_entity.id
_entity.type
_entity.pdbx_description
1 polymer ?
#
loop_
_entity_poly.entity_id
_entity_poly.type
_entity_poly.pdbx_seq_one_letter_code
_entity_poly.pdbx_strand_id
1 'polypeptide(L)'
;MGAANSNLTRCIEDEFQRLVKQGRNYLVLEEVLALRLPPSSWAVDPSHLGVLFTVDSNHDGRFTLDELLSFVDLARQRSRCYQPYEFQAQMQGYCTLQLWKTTSLGGGPAEFVDWMSRLLVENMPTRRFAQCPGQVYLNRDTIETLYHLLSVKETQGMDFQSFLDLLQRVGEENGSMELGSEELDDWLPLTVVRDLIASLNAGMLKVMADTYPAHELAEVQL
;
A
#
# COMPACT_ATOMS: atom_id res chain seq x y z
N MET A 1 -8.49 -18.38 -26.24
CA MET A 1 -8.03 -17.49 -25.15
C MET A 1 -8.77 -16.15 -25.06
N GLY A 2 -9.55 -15.70 -26.06
CA GLY A 2 -10.28 -14.41 -25.99
C GLY A 2 -11.43 -14.35 -24.96
N ALA A 3 -12.14 -15.46 -24.74
CA ALA A 3 -13.32 -15.48 -23.85
C ALA A 3 -12.98 -15.41 -22.34
N ALA A 4 -11.82 -15.93 -21.93
CA ALA A 4 -11.39 -15.85 -20.53
C ALA A 4 -10.98 -14.42 -20.14
N ASN A 5 -10.41 -13.67 -21.09
CA ASN A 5 -9.99 -12.28 -20.88
C ASN A 5 -11.19 -11.33 -20.78
N SER A 6 -12.19 -11.49 -21.65
CA SER A 6 -13.43 -10.71 -21.55
C SER A 6 -14.16 -10.96 -20.22
N ASN A 7 -13.99 -12.15 -19.64
CA ASN A 7 -14.60 -12.48 -18.36
C ASN A 7 -13.87 -11.82 -17.18
N LEU A 8 -12.54 -11.81 -17.15
CA LEU A 8 -11.78 -11.14 -16.06
C LEU A 8 -11.96 -9.63 -16.08
N THR A 9 -11.85 -9.00 -17.25
CA THR A 9 -12.10 -7.55 -17.41
C THR A 9 -13.47 -7.18 -16.87
N ARG A 10 -14.50 -7.93 -17.27
CA ARG A 10 -15.86 -7.72 -16.78
C ARG A 10 -15.99 -7.93 -15.27
N CYS A 11 -15.33 -8.95 -14.70
CA CYS A 11 -15.33 -9.15 -13.24
C CYS A 11 -14.73 -7.96 -12.50
N ILE A 12 -13.65 -7.37 -13.03
CA ILE A 12 -13.01 -6.19 -12.42
C ILE A 12 -13.91 -4.97 -12.56
N GLU A 13 -14.55 -4.76 -13.71
CA GLU A 13 -15.52 -3.69 -13.90
C GLU A 13 -16.69 -3.83 -12.91
N ASP A 14 -17.27 -5.03 -12.79
CA ASP A 14 -18.39 -5.31 -11.88
C ASP A 14 -17.98 -5.09 -10.40
N GLU A 15 -16.80 -5.56 -9.99
CA GLU A 15 -16.28 -5.37 -8.63
C GLU A 15 -15.92 -3.90 -8.34
N PHE A 16 -15.35 -3.20 -9.32
CA PHE A 16 -15.06 -1.77 -9.20
C PHE A 16 -16.35 -0.97 -8.97
N GLN A 17 -17.40 -1.23 -9.75
CA GLN A 17 -18.70 -0.58 -9.59
C GLN A 17 -19.37 -0.96 -8.26
N ARG A 18 -19.15 -2.19 -7.75
CA ARG A 18 -19.67 -2.62 -6.45
C ARG A 18 -19.03 -1.86 -5.29
N LEU A 19 -17.74 -1.53 -5.39
CA LEU A 19 -16.94 -0.99 -4.29
C LEU A 19 -16.85 0.53 -4.29
N VAL A 20 -16.86 1.16 -5.46
CA VAL A 20 -16.73 2.62 -5.56
C VAL A 20 -17.91 3.33 -4.89
N LYS A 21 -17.64 4.22 -3.92
CA LYS A 21 -18.69 5.03 -3.28
C LYS A 21 -19.14 6.15 -4.23
N GLN A 22 -20.41 6.56 -4.09
CA GLN A 22 -21.01 7.60 -4.93
C GLN A 22 -20.17 8.88 -4.96
N GLY A 23 -19.98 9.43 -6.16
CA GLY A 23 -19.25 10.69 -6.37
C GLY A 23 -17.75 10.56 -6.62
N ARG A 24 -17.20 9.33 -6.64
CA ARG A 24 -15.81 9.06 -7.03
C ARG A 24 -15.75 8.16 -8.27
N ASN A 25 -14.60 8.22 -8.96
CA ASN A 25 -14.24 7.37 -10.09
C ASN A 25 -12.96 6.55 -9.81
N TYR A 26 -12.69 6.27 -8.54
CA TYR A 26 -11.52 5.53 -8.07
C TYR A 26 -11.85 4.80 -6.76
N LEU A 27 -11.14 3.70 -6.48
CA LEU A 27 -11.14 3.01 -5.19
C LEU A 27 -10.06 3.59 -4.28
N VAL A 28 -10.31 3.55 -2.98
CA VAL A 28 -9.28 3.81 -1.95
C VAL A 28 -8.69 2.50 -1.41
N LEU A 29 -7.70 2.59 -0.52
CA LEU A 29 -6.98 1.42 0.01
C LEU A 29 -7.92 0.32 0.56
N GLU A 30 -8.83 0.63 1.47
CA GLU A 30 -9.77 -0.35 2.03
C GLU A 30 -10.62 -1.02 0.93
N GLU A 31 -11.03 -0.24 -0.08
CA GLU A 31 -11.87 -0.73 -1.17
C GLU A 31 -11.10 -1.65 -2.12
N VAL A 32 -9.85 -1.33 -2.48
CA VAL A 32 -9.02 -2.20 -3.33
C VAL A 32 -8.68 -3.50 -2.60
N LEU A 33 -8.46 -3.46 -1.28
CA LEU A 33 -8.25 -4.65 -0.46
C LEU A 33 -9.50 -5.53 -0.36
N ALA A 34 -10.69 -4.96 -0.57
CA ALA A 34 -11.97 -5.66 -0.57
C ALA A 34 -12.38 -6.24 -1.94
N LEU A 35 -11.51 -6.17 -2.95
CA LEU A 35 -11.73 -6.79 -4.26
C LEU A 35 -11.88 -8.31 -4.14
N ARG A 36 -12.94 -8.86 -4.73
CA ARG A 36 -13.22 -10.30 -4.74
C ARG A 36 -13.16 -10.82 -6.17
N LEU A 37 -11.94 -11.12 -6.61
CA LEU A 37 -11.72 -11.66 -7.96
C LEU A 37 -11.62 -13.20 -7.92
N PRO A 38 -12.15 -13.91 -8.93
CA PRO A 38 -12.05 -15.36 -8.98
C PRO A 38 -10.58 -15.81 -8.95
N PRO A 39 -10.17 -16.74 -8.06
CA PRO A 39 -8.78 -17.21 -7.98
C PRO A 39 -8.26 -17.80 -9.30
N SER A 40 -9.16 -18.33 -10.13
CA SER A 40 -8.85 -18.87 -11.45
C SER A 40 -8.47 -17.81 -12.49
N SER A 41 -8.80 -16.55 -12.24
CA SER A 41 -8.66 -15.44 -13.20
C SER A 41 -7.72 -14.35 -12.67
N TRP A 42 -7.68 -14.14 -11.36
CA TRP A 42 -6.80 -13.18 -10.70
C TRP A 42 -6.00 -13.89 -9.61
N ALA A 43 -4.73 -14.12 -9.90
CA ALA A 43 -3.82 -14.87 -9.02
C ALA A 43 -2.89 -13.95 -8.22
N VAL A 44 -3.18 -12.64 -8.15
CA VAL A 44 -2.32 -11.67 -7.47
C VAL A 44 -3.03 -11.15 -6.22
N ASP A 45 -2.38 -11.19 -5.08
CA ASP A 45 -2.97 -10.67 -3.83
C ASP A 45 -2.91 -9.13 -3.82
N PRO A 46 -4.06 -8.40 -3.80
CA PRO A 46 -4.07 -6.95 -3.71
C PRO A 46 -3.58 -6.45 -2.34
N SER A 47 -3.45 -7.31 -1.34
CA SER A 47 -2.87 -6.96 -0.02
C SER A 47 -1.34 -6.90 -0.03
N HIS A 48 -0.71 -7.33 -1.11
CA HIS A 48 0.74 -7.28 -1.24
C HIS A 48 1.19 -5.86 -1.61
N LEU A 49 2.02 -5.23 -0.78
CA LEU A 49 2.42 -3.82 -0.94
C LEU A 49 3.02 -3.48 -2.31
N GLY A 50 3.88 -4.35 -2.85
CA GLY A 50 4.43 -4.15 -4.20
C GLY A 50 3.35 -4.15 -5.29
N VAL A 51 2.28 -4.93 -5.11
CA VAL A 51 1.17 -5.02 -6.06
C VAL A 51 0.40 -3.70 -6.04
N LEU A 52 0.03 -3.21 -4.85
CA LEU A 52 -0.61 -1.90 -4.70
C LEU A 52 0.21 -0.80 -5.38
N PHE A 53 1.52 -0.77 -5.13
CA PHE A 53 2.44 0.20 -5.74
C PHE A 53 2.45 0.11 -7.26
N THR A 54 2.44 -1.11 -7.82
CA THR A 54 2.49 -1.31 -9.28
C THR A 54 1.15 -1.01 -9.95
N VAL A 55 0.02 -1.21 -9.24
CA VAL A 55 -1.31 -0.89 -9.75
C VAL A 55 -1.53 0.63 -9.75
N ASP A 56 -1.21 1.32 -8.66
CA ASP A 56 -1.28 2.78 -8.52
C ASP A 56 -0.16 3.45 -9.32
N SER A 57 -0.25 3.41 -10.64
CA SER A 57 0.84 3.77 -11.56
C SER A 57 1.29 5.23 -11.47
N ASN A 58 0.40 6.12 -10.99
CA ASN A 58 0.69 7.55 -10.81
C ASN A 58 1.06 7.88 -9.35
N HIS A 59 1.02 6.87 -8.47
CA HIS A 59 1.32 6.94 -7.03
C HIS A 59 0.47 7.95 -6.26
N ASP A 60 -0.76 8.26 -6.68
CA ASP A 60 -1.60 9.26 -6.03
C ASP A 60 -2.44 8.71 -4.85
N GLY A 61 -2.32 7.42 -4.56
CA GLY A 61 -3.06 6.74 -3.49
C GLY A 61 -4.49 6.35 -3.87
N ARG A 62 -4.85 6.47 -5.16
CA ARG A 62 -6.16 6.14 -5.71
C ARG A 62 -6.01 5.04 -6.75
N PHE A 63 -6.99 4.15 -6.82
CA PHE A 63 -6.97 3.04 -7.75
C PHE A 63 -8.10 3.21 -8.76
N THR A 64 -7.77 3.70 -9.96
CA THR A 64 -8.75 3.87 -11.03
C THR A 64 -9.06 2.54 -11.73
N LEU A 65 -10.18 2.47 -12.44
CA LEU A 65 -10.51 1.30 -13.25
C LEU A 65 -9.45 1.06 -14.33
N ASP A 66 -8.97 2.13 -14.97
CA ASP A 66 -7.95 2.05 -16.02
C ASP A 66 -6.63 1.48 -15.49
N GLU A 67 -6.24 1.82 -14.26
CA GLU A 67 -5.06 1.26 -13.58
C GLU A 67 -5.22 -0.23 -13.29
N LEU A 68 -6.37 -0.64 -12.77
CA LEU A 68 -6.66 -2.06 -12.51
C LEU A 68 -6.60 -2.86 -13.82
N LEU A 69 -7.21 -2.36 -14.90
CA LEU A 69 -7.20 -3.00 -16.21
C LEU A 69 -5.79 -3.02 -16.83
N SER A 70 -5.02 -1.94 -16.66
CA SER A 70 -3.62 -1.87 -17.10
C SER A 70 -2.77 -2.91 -16.38
N PHE A 71 -3.01 -3.12 -15.09
CA PHE A 71 -2.33 -4.16 -14.32
C PHE A 71 -2.72 -5.58 -14.76
N VAL A 72 -4.00 -5.83 -15.11
CA VAL A 72 -4.41 -7.10 -15.74
C VAL A 72 -3.61 -7.36 -17.01
N ASP A 73 -3.47 -6.35 -17.86
CA ASP A 73 -2.73 -6.48 -19.10
C ASP A 73 -1.25 -6.76 -18.87
N LEU A 74 -0.64 -6.10 -17.88
CA LEU A 74 0.73 -6.38 -17.43
C LEU A 74 0.86 -7.84 -16.92
N ALA A 75 -0.02 -8.26 -16.03
CA ALA A 75 -0.06 -9.61 -15.48
C ALA A 75 -0.21 -10.67 -16.59
N ARG A 76 -1.03 -10.39 -17.61
CA ARG A 76 -1.20 -11.24 -18.80
C ARG A 76 0.04 -11.29 -19.68
N GLN A 77 0.75 -10.18 -19.84
CA GLN A 77 2.01 -10.18 -20.59
C GLN A 77 3.05 -11.06 -19.88
N ARG A 78 3.16 -10.91 -18.56
CA ARG A 78 4.09 -11.68 -17.73
C ARG A 78 3.72 -13.16 -17.61
N SER A 79 2.42 -13.51 -17.63
CA SER A 79 1.98 -14.92 -17.57
C SER A 79 2.45 -15.77 -18.75
N ARG A 80 2.85 -15.13 -19.87
CA ARG A 80 3.46 -15.83 -21.02
C ARG A 80 4.88 -16.31 -20.73
N CYS A 81 5.54 -15.73 -19.75
CA CYS A 81 6.92 -16.02 -19.38
C CYS A 81 7.03 -16.88 -18.11
N TYR A 82 5.94 -17.03 -17.35
CA TYR A 82 5.93 -17.74 -16.08
C TYR A 82 5.22 -19.08 -16.18
N GLN A 83 5.66 -20.05 -15.39
CA GLN A 83 4.91 -21.28 -15.23
C GLN A 83 3.61 -20.99 -14.46
N PRO A 84 2.45 -21.58 -14.84
CA PRO A 84 1.18 -21.28 -14.19
C PRO A 84 1.18 -21.46 -12.66
N TYR A 85 1.91 -22.45 -12.16
CA TYR A 85 1.98 -22.76 -10.72
C TYR A 85 2.92 -21.83 -9.94
N GLU A 86 3.80 -21.09 -10.63
CA GLU A 86 4.71 -20.08 -10.05
C GLU A 86 4.21 -18.65 -10.26
N PHE A 87 3.17 -18.47 -11.08
CA PHE A 87 2.74 -17.18 -11.58
C PHE A 87 2.50 -16.15 -10.46
N GLN A 88 1.79 -16.53 -9.40
CA GLN A 88 1.52 -15.65 -8.26
C GLN A 88 2.82 -15.15 -7.60
N ALA A 89 3.72 -16.07 -7.25
CA ALA A 89 4.97 -15.75 -6.58
C ALA A 89 5.89 -14.89 -7.48
N GLN A 90 5.98 -15.23 -8.77
CA GLN A 90 6.76 -14.47 -9.76
C GLN A 90 6.19 -13.06 -9.97
N MET A 91 4.86 -12.93 -10.04
CA MET A 91 4.22 -11.63 -10.21
C MET A 91 4.37 -10.74 -8.97
N GLN A 92 4.24 -11.30 -7.76
CA GLN A 92 4.52 -10.58 -6.52
C GLN A 92 6.00 -10.17 -6.45
N GLY A 93 6.93 -11.08 -6.78
CA GLY A 93 8.36 -10.77 -6.85
C GLY A 93 8.68 -9.67 -7.85
N TYR A 94 8.05 -9.69 -9.02
CA TYR A 94 8.16 -8.61 -10.01
C TYR A 94 7.71 -7.27 -9.42
N CYS A 95 6.54 -7.23 -8.78
CA CYS A 95 5.99 -6.01 -8.18
C CYS A 95 6.87 -5.49 -7.03
N THR A 96 7.38 -6.38 -6.17
CA THR A 96 8.36 -6.03 -5.12
C THR A 96 9.61 -5.42 -5.74
N LEU A 97 10.10 -5.98 -6.86
CA LEU A 97 11.28 -5.47 -7.53
C LEU A 97 11.04 -4.08 -8.15
N GLN A 98 9.84 -3.80 -8.68
CA GLN A 98 9.48 -2.46 -9.18
C GLN A 98 9.43 -1.43 -8.06
N LEU A 99 8.79 -1.78 -6.94
CA LEU A 99 8.79 -0.96 -5.74
C LEU A 99 10.22 -0.69 -5.27
N TRP A 100 11.01 -1.75 -5.10
CA TRP A 100 12.41 -1.68 -4.68
C TRP A 100 13.27 -0.78 -5.56
N LYS A 101 13.18 -0.95 -6.88
CA LYS A 101 13.92 -0.13 -7.85
C LYS A 101 13.58 1.34 -7.67
N THR A 102 12.30 1.66 -7.50
CA THR A 102 11.87 3.04 -7.32
C THR A 102 12.36 3.61 -5.99
N THR A 103 12.26 2.85 -4.89
CA THR A 103 12.68 3.32 -3.56
C THR A 103 14.20 3.40 -3.38
N SER A 104 14.98 2.66 -4.18
CA SER A 104 16.45 2.63 -4.09
C SER A 104 17.16 3.75 -4.85
N LEU A 105 16.47 4.44 -5.75
CA LEU A 105 17.03 5.55 -6.53
C LEU A 105 17.13 6.83 -5.68
N GLY A 106 17.91 7.82 -6.15
CA GLY A 106 18.05 9.10 -5.46
C GLY A 106 16.72 9.82 -5.32
N GLY A 107 16.27 10.03 -4.07
CA GLY A 107 14.95 10.60 -3.75
C GLY A 107 13.84 9.57 -3.55
N GLY A 108 14.03 8.33 -4.01
CA GLY A 108 13.08 7.22 -3.91
C GLY A 108 12.55 6.95 -2.49
N PRO A 109 13.37 7.03 -1.41
CA PRO A 109 12.86 6.82 -0.07
C PRO A 109 11.82 7.85 0.36
N ALA A 110 11.97 9.11 -0.07
CA ALA A 110 11.00 10.16 0.22
C ALA A 110 9.73 9.97 -0.61
N GLU A 111 9.87 9.62 -1.90
CA GLU A 111 8.73 9.34 -2.78
C GLU A 111 7.87 8.17 -2.26
N PHE A 112 8.49 7.13 -1.71
CA PHE A 112 7.78 6.02 -1.08
C PHE A 112 6.97 6.46 0.14
N VAL A 113 7.57 7.26 1.03
CA VAL A 113 6.89 7.81 2.20
C VAL A 113 5.72 8.71 1.77
N ASP A 114 5.90 9.50 0.73
CA ASP A 114 4.87 10.39 0.18
C ASP A 114 3.74 9.61 -0.50
N TRP A 115 4.04 8.55 -1.24
CA TRP A 115 3.05 7.64 -1.80
C TRP A 115 2.22 6.97 -0.69
N MET A 116 2.87 6.33 0.27
CA MET A 116 2.17 5.71 1.42
C MET A 116 1.33 6.74 2.20
N SER A 117 1.83 7.97 2.34
CA SER A 117 1.06 9.04 2.98
C SER A 117 -0.22 9.37 2.21
N ARG A 118 -0.13 9.50 0.88
CA ARG A 118 -1.30 9.74 0.02
C ARG A 118 -2.29 8.58 0.09
N LEU A 119 -1.79 7.35 0.03
CA LEU A 119 -2.58 6.13 0.17
C LEU A 119 -3.42 6.11 1.46
N LEU A 120 -2.81 6.49 2.59
CA LEU A 120 -3.49 6.52 3.89
C LEU A 120 -4.43 7.72 4.05
N VAL A 121 -4.05 8.90 3.52
CA VAL A 121 -4.89 10.10 3.56
C VAL A 121 -6.14 9.96 2.70
N GLU A 122 -6.03 9.31 1.54
CA GLU A 122 -7.18 9.05 0.66
C GLU A 122 -8.12 7.96 1.23
N ASN A 123 -7.61 7.07 2.10
CA ASN A 123 -8.38 5.94 2.62
C ASN A 123 -9.67 6.35 3.36
N MET A 124 -9.57 7.31 4.28
CA MET A 124 -10.68 7.78 5.10
C MET A 124 -10.54 9.26 5.44
N PRO A 125 -11.62 9.95 5.83
CA PRO A 125 -11.56 11.36 6.20
C PRO A 125 -10.52 11.65 7.29
N THR A 126 -9.62 12.58 7.00
CA THR A 126 -8.64 13.08 7.96
C THR A 126 -9.20 14.21 8.82
N ARG A 127 -8.60 14.46 9.98
CA ARG A 127 -8.97 15.57 10.87
C ARG A 127 -7.78 16.49 11.13
N ARG A 128 -8.09 17.76 11.43
CA ARG A 128 -7.14 18.74 11.96
C ARG A 128 -7.69 19.23 13.30
N PHE A 129 -6.80 19.43 14.26
CA PHE A 129 -7.16 19.84 15.62
C PHE A 129 -6.59 21.23 15.93
N ALA A 130 -7.35 22.03 16.68
CA ALA A 130 -6.94 23.39 17.01
C ALA A 130 -5.75 23.41 17.98
N GLN A 131 -5.69 22.42 18.88
CA GLN A 131 -4.60 22.24 19.85
C GLN A 131 -3.25 21.89 19.18
N CYS A 132 -3.26 21.33 17.97
CA CYS A 132 -2.06 20.97 17.21
C CYS A 132 -2.13 21.52 15.78
N PRO A 133 -1.94 22.84 15.59
CA PRO A 133 -2.15 23.49 14.30
C PRO A 133 -1.17 22.99 13.24
N GLY A 134 -1.64 22.91 11.99
CA GLY A 134 -0.82 22.52 10.82
C GLY A 134 -0.72 21.02 10.58
N GLN A 135 -1.11 20.19 11.54
CA GLN A 135 -1.05 18.73 11.42
C GLN A 135 -2.30 18.13 10.78
N VAL A 136 -2.13 16.94 10.20
CA VAL A 136 -3.20 16.10 9.65
C VAL A 136 -3.20 14.82 10.46
N TYR A 137 -4.38 14.38 10.88
CA TYR A 137 -4.56 13.17 11.67
C TYR A 137 -5.31 12.13 10.85
N LEU A 138 -4.81 10.90 10.92
CA LEU A 138 -5.44 9.73 10.34
C LEU A 138 -6.35 9.09 11.38
N ASN A 139 -7.50 8.60 10.92
CA ASN A 139 -8.44 7.87 11.75
C ASN A 139 -7.86 6.49 12.12
N ARG A 140 -8.21 6.00 13.32
CA ARG A 140 -7.89 4.67 13.83
C ARG A 140 -8.07 3.55 12.80
N ASP A 141 -9.17 3.53 12.04
CA ASP A 141 -9.48 2.47 11.08
C ASP A 141 -8.46 2.48 9.89
N THR A 142 -7.96 3.65 9.50
CA THR A 142 -6.85 3.75 8.54
C THR A 142 -5.55 3.19 9.14
N ILE A 143 -5.31 3.40 10.43
CA ILE A 143 -4.14 2.82 11.11
C ILE A 143 -4.29 1.30 11.25
N GLU A 144 -5.49 0.79 11.49
CA GLU A 144 -5.78 -0.65 11.50
C GLU A 144 -5.54 -1.27 10.12
N THR A 145 -5.98 -0.58 9.05
CA THR A 145 -5.69 -0.99 7.68
C THR A 145 -4.19 -1.06 7.42
N LEU A 146 -3.42 -0.05 7.85
CA LEU A 146 -1.96 -0.06 7.76
C LEU A 146 -1.33 -1.20 8.56
N TYR A 147 -1.81 -1.44 9.79
CA TYR A 147 -1.34 -2.52 10.66
C TYR A 147 -1.48 -3.89 9.99
N HIS A 148 -2.61 -4.15 9.33
CA HIS A 148 -2.82 -5.37 8.56
C HIS A 148 -1.98 -5.41 7.29
N LEU A 149 -1.90 -4.31 6.54
CA LEU A 149 -1.10 -4.21 5.32
C LEU A 149 0.38 -4.52 5.58
N LEU A 150 0.91 -4.05 6.72
CA LEU A 150 2.29 -4.32 7.13
C LEU A 150 2.46 -5.67 7.84
N SER A 151 1.37 -6.42 8.07
CA SER A 151 1.37 -7.70 8.79
C SER A 151 2.13 -7.61 10.13
N VAL A 152 1.86 -6.54 10.89
CA VAL A 152 2.57 -6.25 12.15
C VAL A 152 2.38 -7.38 13.16
N LYS A 153 1.20 -8.00 13.21
CA LYS A 153 0.92 -9.12 14.08
C LYS A 153 1.84 -10.31 13.79
N GLU A 154 1.96 -10.67 12.52
CA GLU A 154 2.70 -11.83 12.06
C GLU A 154 4.21 -11.60 12.16
N THR A 155 4.67 -10.37 11.89
CA THR A 155 6.10 -10.03 11.86
C THR A 155 6.66 -9.61 13.21
N GLN A 156 5.88 -8.95 14.06
CA GLN A 156 6.33 -8.41 15.35
C GLN A 156 5.63 -9.06 16.56
N GLY A 157 4.58 -9.86 16.35
CA GLY A 157 3.80 -10.45 17.45
C GLY A 157 2.99 -9.42 18.26
N MET A 158 2.89 -8.19 17.78
CA MET A 158 2.21 -7.08 18.45
C MET A 158 0.76 -7.00 17.99
N ASP A 159 -0.18 -6.91 18.93
CA ASP A 159 -1.59 -6.68 18.61
C ASP A 159 -1.87 -5.22 18.22
N PHE A 160 -3.05 -4.96 17.64
CA PHE A 160 -3.38 -3.64 17.12
C PHE A 160 -3.44 -2.56 18.21
N GLN A 161 -3.95 -2.84 19.41
CA GLN A 161 -4.03 -1.84 20.46
C GLN A 161 -2.62 -1.47 20.94
N SER A 162 -1.77 -2.45 21.19
CA SER A 162 -0.36 -2.22 21.55
C SER A 162 0.39 -1.41 20.48
N PHE A 163 0.10 -1.66 19.20
CA PHE A 163 0.66 -0.91 18.08
C PHE A 163 0.19 0.54 18.05
N LEU A 164 -1.12 0.77 18.21
CA LEU A 164 -1.69 2.11 18.25
C LEU A 164 -1.15 2.91 19.44
N ASP A 165 -1.13 2.32 20.64
CA ASP A 165 -0.62 2.94 21.88
C ASP A 165 0.85 3.37 21.71
N LEU A 166 1.66 2.54 21.05
CA LEU A 166 3.06 2.86 20.77
C LEU A 166 3.19 4.09 19.86
N LEU A 167 2.39 4.17 18.80
CA LEU A 167 2.42 5.31 17.90
C LEU A 167 1.89 6.58 18.57
N GLN A 168 0.83 6.47 19.37
CA GLN A 168 0.30 7.61 20.13
C GLN A 168 1.33 8.14 21.11
N ARG A 169 2.03 7.25 21.82
CA ARG A 169 3.14 7.63 22.69
C ARG A 169 4.27 8.35 21.95
N VAL A 170 4.64 7.91 20.75
CA VAL A 170 5.61 8.65 19.91
C VAL A 170 5.09 10.04 19.56
N GLY A 171 3.79 10.17 19.28
CA GLY A 171 3.13 11.46 19.04
C GLY A 171 3.13 12.37 20.27
N GLU A 172 2.95 11.82 21.47
CA GLU A 172 3.05 12.57 22.72
C GLU A 172 4.49 13.02 22.99
N GLU A 173 5.46 12.11 22.82
CA GLU A 173 6.88 12.37 23.08
C GLU A 173 7.46 13.45 22.15
N ASN A 174 6.98 13.55 20.91
CA ASN A 174 7.41 14.59 19.96
C ASN A 174 6.53 15.85 19.97
N GLY A 175 5.53 15.91 20.86
CA GLY A 175 4.62 17.06 21.01
C GLY A 175 3.59 17.22 19.87
N SER A 176 3.34 16.17 19.09
CA SER A 176 2.28 16.12 18.08
C SER A 176 0.94 15.59 18.61
N MET A 177 0.88 15.12 19.86
CA MET A 177 -0.35 14.77 20.55
C MET A 177 -0.33 15.33 21.97
N GLU A 178 -1.48 15.82 22.44
CA GLU A 178 -1.64 16.32 23.81
C GLU A 178 -1.96 15.17 24.77
N LEU A 179 -1.23 15.10 25.89
CA LEU A 179 -1.41 14.09 26.92
C LEU A 179 -2.81 14.20 27.55
N GLY A 180 -3.57 13.11 27.53
CA GLY A 180 -4.89 13.03 28.18
C GLY A 180 -6.03 13.71 27.42
N SER A 181 -5.84 14.06 26.15
CA SER A 181 -6.91 14.54 25.28
C SER A 181 -7.70 13.37 24.69
N GLU A 182 -8.86 13.05 25.27
CA GLU A 182 -9.77 11.99 24.78
C GLU A 182 -10.17 12.16 23.30
N GLU A 183 -10.20 13.40 22.78
CA GLU A 183 -10.51 13.64 21.37
C GLU A 183 -9.48 13.07 20.39
N LEU A 184 -8.27 12.76 20.87
CA LEU A 184 -7.17 12.22 20.08
C LEU A 184 -7.05 10.69 20.19
N ASP A 185 -7.87 10.03 21.01
CA ASP A 185 -7.76 8.60 21.28
C ASP A 185 -7.95 7.73 20.02
N ASP A 186 -8.77 8.19 19.08
CA ASP A 186 -9.02 7.50 17.79
C ASP A 186 -8.26 8.14 16.61
N TRP A 187 -7.25 8.96 16.88
CA TRP A 187 -6.53 9.74 15.87
C TRP A 187 -5.02 9.64 16.06
N LEU A 188 -4.31 9.60 14.93
CA LEU A 188 -2.85 9.56 14.92
C LEU A 188 -2.28 10.60 13.95
N PRO A 189 -1.27 11.40 14.35
CA PRO A 189 -0.63 12.36 13.46
C PRO A 189 0.00 11.65 12.26
N LEU A 190 -0.24 12.17 11.05
CA LEU A 190 0.37 11.67 9.82
C LEU A 190 1.90 11.71 9.89
N THR A 191 2.48 12.67 10.62
CA THR A 191 3.93 12.78 10.82
C THR A 191 4.51 11.55 11.52
N VAL A 192 3.85 11.06 12.58
CA VAL A 192 4.28 9.84 13.29
C VAL A 192 4.25 8.63 12.35
N VAL A 193 3.18 8.51 11.55
CA VAL A 193 3.03 7.42 10.59
C VAL A 193 4.09 7.49 9.48
N ARG A 194 4.43 8.69 9.01
CA ARG A 194 5.51 8.90 8.04
C ARG A 194 6.86 8.47 8.59
N ASP A 195 7.15 8.76 9.85
CA ASP A 195 8.40 8.35 10.49
C ASP A 195 8.50 6.82 10.62
N LEU A 196 7.39 6.15 10.95
CA LEU A 196 7.30 4.69 10.92
C LEU A 196 7.60 4.14 9.52
N ILE A 197 6.91 4.65 8.48
CA ILE A 197 7.08 4.19 7.09
C ILE A 197 8.53 4.43 6.62
N ALA A 198 9.11 5.58 6.94
CA ALA A 198 10.50 5.90 6.60
C ALA A 198 11.47 4.91 7.25
N SER A 199 11.25 4.57 8.52
CA SER A 199 12.07 3.61 9.27
C SER A 199 11.95 2.20 8.70
N LEU A 200 10.74 1.76 8.32
CA LEU A 200 10.51 0.48 7.66
C LEU A 200 11.20 0.41 6.30
N ASN A 201 11.08 1.47 5.49
CA ASN A 201 11.74 1.54 4.20
C ASN A 201 13.26 1.50 4.34
N ALA A 202 13.84 2.23 5.31
CA ALA A 202 15.27 2.17 5.61
C ALA A 202 15.73 0.75 5.98
N GLY A 203 14.93 0.03 6.78
CA GLY A 203 15.17 -1.37 7.12
C GLY A 203 15.12 -2.28 5.89
N MET A 204 14.09 -2.15 5.06
CA MET A 204 13.96 -2.88 3.80
C MET A 204 15.16 -2.60 2.88
N LEU A 205 15.58 -1.33 2.77
CA LEU A 205 16.72 -0.94 1.94
C LEU A 205 18.02 -1.61 2.36
N LYS A 206 18.24 -1.71 3.67
CA LYS A 206 19.40 -2.41 4.21
C LYS A 206 19.38 -3.91 3.87
N VAL A 207 18.26 -4.58 4.13
CA VAL A 207 18.12 -6.04 3.88
C VAL A 207 18.29 -6.37 2.39
N MET A 208 17.69 -5.55 1.52
CA MET A 208 17.77 -5.76 0.08
C MET A 208 19.18 -5.49 -0.46
N ALA A 209 19.89 -4.48 0.05
CA ALA A 209 21.28 -4.24 -0.30
C ALA A 209 22.21 -5.40 0.11
N ASP A 210 21.92 -6.05 1.24
CA ASP A 210 22.65 -7.25 1.70
C ASP A 210 22.32 -8.51 0.87
N THR A 211 21.12 -8.57 0.30
CA THR A 211 20.62 -9.74 -0.44
C THR A 211 20.89 -9.65 -1.95
N TYR A 212 20.84 -8.45 -2.53
CA TYR A 212 20.98 -8.20 -3.96
C TYR A 212 22.07 -7.14 -4.20
N PRO A 213 23.28 -7.54 -4.61
CA PRO A 213 24.40 -6.62 -4.70
C PRO A 213 24.15 -5.59 -5.81
N ALA A 214 24.48 -4.32 -5.53
CA ALA A 214 24.07 -3.17 -6.36
C ALA A 214 24.47 -3.21 -7.85
N HIS A 215 25.46 -4.03 -8.22
CA HIS A 215 25.87 -4.22 -9.61
C HIS A 215 24.87 -5.04 -10.44
N GLU A 216 24.11 -5.93 -9.80
CA GLU A 216 23.07 -6.71 -10.48
C GLU A 216 21.82 -5.86 -10.80
N LEU A 217 21.60 -4.74 -10.08
CA LEU A 217 20.46 -3.84 -10.33
C LEU A 217 20.54 -3.13 -11.69
N ALA A 218 21.74 -2.90 -12.21
CA ALA A 218 21.95 -2.23 -13.50
C ALA A 218 21.66 -3.12 -14.71
N GLU A 219 21.69 -4.45 -14.54
CA GLU A 219 21.54 -5.43 -15.62
C GLU A 219 20.09 -5.92 -15.78
N VAL A 220 19.21 -5.69 -14.79
CA VAL A 220 17.81 -6.10 -14.88
C VAL A 220 17.01 -5.11 -15.75
N GLN A 221 17.15 -5.23 -17.07
CA GLN A 221 16.17 -4.76 -18.05
C GLN A 221 15.08 -5.84 -18.17
N LEU A 222 13.84 -5.54 -17.74
CA LEU A 222 12.69 -6.46 -17.75
C LEU A 222 11.57 -6.01 -18.67
#